data_AF-A0A923PRG6-F1
#
_entry.id   AF-A0A923PRG6-F1
#
_cell.length_a   1.000
_cell.length_b   1.000
_cell.length_c   1.000
_cell.angle_alpha   90.00
_cell.angle_beta   90.00
_cell.angle_gamma   90.00
#
_symmetry.space_group_name_H-M   'P 1'
#
loop_
_entity.id
_entity.type
_entity.pdbx_description
1 polymer ?
#
loop_
_entity_poly.entity_id
_entity_poly.type
_entity_poly.pdbx_seq_one_letter_code
_entity_poly.pdbx_strand_id
1 'polypeptide(L)' 'MKFIFLSGGFAGFIIAAATGWSSDHSPQRTLLDAAVGCLVGALLFRWFWTVLVGGIRETILLRHAAAAALAAAPKQK' A
#
# COMPACT_ATOMS: atom_id res chain seq x y z
N MET A 1 3.87 2.60 9.62
CA MET A 1 3.99 1.18 9.23
C MET A 1 2.88 0.31 9.84
N LYS A 2 2.67 0.32 11.17
CA LYS A 2 1.65 -0.52 11.84
C LYS A 2 0.21 -0.31 11.32
N PHE A 3 -0.24 0.94 11.18
CA PHE A 3 -1.60 1.23 10.70
C PHE A 3 -1.88 0.73 9.28
N ILE A 4 -0.91 0.84 8.38
CA ILE A 4 -0.99 0.38 6.99
C ILE A 4 -1.07 -1.16 6.91
N PHE A 5 -0.36 -1.84 7.80
CA PHE A 5 -0.43 -3.29 7.93
C PHE A 5 -1.80 -3.73 8.47
N LEU A 6 -2.32 -3.06 9.50
CA LEU A 6 -3.66 -3.34 10.04
C LEU A 6 -4.77 -3.05 9.02
N SER A 7 -4.70 -1.92 8.30
CA SER A 7 -5.71 -1.57 7.29
C SER A 7 -5.69 -2.53 6.11
N GLY A 8 -4.49 -2.93 5.66
CA GLY A 8 -4.31 -3.92 4.60
C GLY A 8 -4.81 -5.31 4.98
N GLY A 9 -4.50 -5.77 6.19
CA GLY A 9 -4.98 -7.05 6.70
C GLY A 9 -6.50 -7.06 6.91
N PHE A 10 -7.06 -5.99 7.47
CA PHE A 10 -8.50 -5.87 7.65
C PHE A 10 -9.26 -5.84 6.31
N ALA A 11 -8.75 -5.10 5.31
CA ALA A 11 -9.34 -5.08 3.98
C ALA A 11 -9.28 -6.47 3.31
N GLY A 12 -8.12 -7.15 3.38
CA GLY A 12 -7.95 -8.50 2.84
C GLY A 12 -8.83 -9.55 3.54
N PHE A 13 -9.02 -9.42 4.85
CA PHE A 13 -9.92 -10.27 5.64
C PHE A 13 -11.38 -10.08 5.22
N ILE A 14 -11.85 -8.83 5.08
CA ILE A 14 -13.23 -8.54 4.67
C ILE A 14 -13.51 -9.08 3.26
N ILE A 15 -12.58 -8.88 2.32
CA ILE A 15 -12.76 -9.34 0.94
C ILE A 15 -12.87 -10.87 0.92
N ALA A 16 -11.93 -11.58 1.55
CA ALA A 16 -11.94 -13.04 1.56
C ALA A 16 -13.12 -13.62 2.35
N ALA A 17 -13.54 -12.98 3.45
CA ALA A 17 -14.75 -13.37 4.18
C ALA A 17 -16.02 -13.17 3.35
N ALA A 18 -16.14 -12.05 2.62
CA ALA A 18 -17.26 -11.79 1.72
C ALA A 18 -17.29 -12.77 0.53
N THR A 19 -16.12 -13.10 -0.03
CA THR A 19 -16.00 -14.10 -1.11
C THR A 19 -16.39 -15.50 -0.62
N GLY A 20 -15.95 -15.90 0.57
CA GLY A 20 -16.33 -17.20 1.15
C GLY A 20 -17.82 -17.29 1.50
N TRP A 21 -18.43 -16.20 1.95
CA TRP A 21 -19.88 -16.11 2.15
C TRP A 21 -20.65 -16.26 0.83
N SER A 22 -20.19 -15.62 -0.24
CA SER A 22 -20.83 -15.71 -1.56
C SER A 22 -20.68 -17.09 -2.23
N SER A 23 -19.78 -17.94 -1.73
CA SER A 23 -19.43 -19.21 -2.37
C SER A 23 -20.03 -20.44 -1.67
N ASP A 24 -20.97 -20.26 -0.73
CA ASP A 24 -21.64 -21.32 0.05
C ASP A 24 -20.68 -22.35 0.69
N HIS A 25 -19.45 -21.93 0.98
CA HIS A 25 -18.43 -22.81 1.52
C HIS A 25 -18.68 -23.06 3.01
N SER A 26 -18.31 -24.27 3.46
CA SER A 26 -18.35 -24.63 4.88
C SER A 26 -17.66 -23.56 5.75
N PRO A 27 -18.22 -23.15 6.90
CA PRO A 27 -17.72 -22.03 7.71
C PRO A 27 -16.24 -22.13 8.09
N GLN A 28 -15.74 -23.34 8.39
CA GLN A 28 -14.32 -23.58 8.67
C GLN A 28 -13.40 -23.16 7.52
N ARG A 29 -13.83 -23.36 6.26
CA ARG A 29 -13.02 -23.06 5.07
C ARG A 29 -13.01 -21.56 4.77
N THR A 30 -14.15 -20.90 4.94
CA THR A 30 -14.28 -19.44 4.83
C THR A 30 -13.43 -18.70 5.86
N LEU A 31 -13.36 -19.18 7.11
CA LEU A 31 -12.49 -18.59 8.13
C LEU A 31 -11.00 -18.74 7.80
N LEU A 32 -10.61 -19.88 7.23
CA LEU A 32 -9.23 -20.12 6.80
C LEU A 32 -8.87 -19.21 5.62
N ASP A 33 -9.74 -19.12 4.60
CA ASP A 33 -9.54 -18.21 3.47
C ASP A 33 -9.51 -16.75 3.91
N ALA A 34 -10.34 -16.35 4.90
CA ALA A 34 -10.30 -15.02 5.48
C ALA A 34 -8.98 -14.73 6.22
N ALA A 35 -8.45 -15.69 6.97
CA ALA A 35 -7.16 -15.56 7.64
C ALA A 35 -5.99 -15.46 6.65
N VAL A 36 -6.03 -16.25 5.57
CA VAL A 36 -5.06 -16.16 4.46
C VAL A 36 -5.20 -14.81 3.74
N GLY A 37 -6.43 -14.37 3.45
CA GLY A 37 -6.73 -13.06 2.88
C GLY A 37 -6.22 -11.90 3.73
N CYS A 38 -6.29 -12.03 5.06
CA CYS A 38 -5.71 -11.06 5.99
C CYS A 38 -4.19 -10.96 5.85
N LEU A 39 -3.48 -12.10 5.84
CA LEU A 39 -2.03 -12.12 5.67
C LEU A 39 -1.60 -11.56 4.31
N VAL A 40 -2.28 -11.96 3.24
CA VAL A 40 -2.01 -11.51 1.86
C VAL A 40 -2.29 -10.01 1.73
N GLY A 41 -3.44 -9.54 2.23
CA GLY A 41 -3.81 -8.13 2.22
C GLY A 41 -2.82 -7.26 2.98
N ALA A 42 -2.37 -7.71 4.16
CA ALA A 42 -1.38 -7.00 4.96
C ALA A 42 -0.01 -6.92 4.27
N LEU A 43 0.42 -8.00 3.60
CA LEU A 43 1.69 -8.05 2.87
C LEU A 43 1.66 -7.15 1.62
N LEU A 44 0.58 -7.20 0.84
CA LEU A 44 0.37 -6.37 -0.34
C LEU A 44 0.35 -4.89 0.01
N PHE A 45 -0.39 -4.50 1.06
CA PHE A 45 -0.44 -3.10 1.48
C PHE A 45 0.90 -2.60 2.03
N ARG A 46 1.67 -3.46 2.71
CA ARG A 46 3.03 -3.15 3.15
C ARG A 46 3.97 -2.94 1.95
N TRP A 47 3.87 -3.79 0.93
CA TRP A 47 4.66 -3.66 -0.29
C TRP A 47 4.29 -2.40 -1.07
N PHE A 48 2.99 -2.19 -1.31
CA PHE A 48 2.45 -1.01 -1.98
C PHE A 48 2.90 0.28 -1.30
N TRP A 49 2.83 0.36 0.04
CA TRP A 49 3.28 1.54 0.77
C TRP A 49 4.78 1.80 0.62
N THR A 50 5.58 0.74 0.55
CA THR A 50 7.03 0.85 0.34
C THR A 50 7.33 1.45 -1.03
N VAL A 51 6.63 1.00 -2.07
CA VAL A 51 6.73 1.54 -3.44
C VAL A 51 6.23 2.98 -3.51
N LEU A 52 5.07 3.27 -2.92
CA LEU A 52 4.47 4.61 -2.92
C LEU A 52 5.38 5.64 -2.24
N VAL A 53 5.90 5.33 -1.05
CA VAL A 53 6.83 6.23 -0.34
C VAL A 53 8.14 6.39 -1.10
N GLY A 54 8.65 5.32 -1.73
CA GLY A 54 9.80 5.39 -2.61
C GLY A 54 9.60 6.38 -3.75
N GLY A 55 8.48 6.26 -4.49
CA GLY A 55 8.16 7.14 -5.61
C GLY A 55 7.90 8.59 -5.20
N ILE A 56 7.22 8.82 -4.07
CA ILE A 56 7.02 10.19 -3.53
C ILE A 56 8.37 10.81 -3.16
N ARG A 57 9.26 10.06 -2.50
CA ARG A 57 10.59 10.57 -2.14
C ARG A 57 11.41 10.94 -3.39
N GLU A 58 11.37 10.11 -4.41
CA GLU A 58 12.10 10.33 -5.66
C GLU A 58 11.56 11.55 -6.42
N THR A 59 10.24 11.70 -6.53
CA THR A 59 9.61 12.88 -7.15
C THR A 59 9.89 14.17 -6.37
N ILE A 60 9.92 14.12 -5.04
CA ILE A 60 10.31 15.26 -4.20
C ILE A 60 11.77 15.65 -4.43
N LEU A 61 12.69 14.67 -4.45
CA LEU A 61 14.11 14.93 -4.72
C LEU A 61 14.33 15.52 -6.11
N LEU A 62 13.65 15.00 -7.14
CA LEU A 62 13.69 15.56 -8.49
C LEU A 62 13.17 17.00 -8.54
N ARG A 63 12.06 17.30 -7.84
CA ARG A 63 11.52 18.66 -7.75
C ARG A 63 12.46 19.62 -7.02
N HIS A 64 13.08 19.18 -5.91
CA HIS A 64 14.07 19.99 -5.20
C HIS A 64 15.33 20.22 -6.03
N ALA A 65 15.82 19.21 -6.76
CA ALA A 65 16.95 19.37 -7.66
C ALA A 65 16.64 20.36 -8.81
N ALA A 66 15.44 20.29 -9.39
CA ALA A 66 14.98 21.24 -10.40
C ALA A 66 14.84 22.66 -9.85
N ALA A 67 14.29 22.82 -8.64
CA ALA A 67 14.18 24.11 -7.97
C ALA A 67 15.56 24.70 -7.62
N ALA A 68 16.51 23.87 -7.19
CA ALA A 68 17.89 24.28 -6.92
C ALA A 68 18.63 24.70 -8.20
N ALA A 69 18.40 24.00 -9.33
CA ALA A 69 18.97 24.37 -10.63
C ALA A 69 18.43 25.72 -11.14
N LEU A 70 17.14 26.00 -10.93
CA LEU A 70 16.55 27.30 -11.26
C LEU A 70 17.05 28.42 -10.34
N ALA A 71 17.31 28.13 -9.07
CA ALA A 71 17.89 29.10 -8.13
C ALA A 71 19.39 29.37 -8.40
N ALA A 72 20.11 28.42 -9.00
CA ALA A 72 21.49 28.55 -9.44
C ALA A 72 21.62 29.19 -10.84
N ALA A 73 20.51 29.41 -11.55
CA ALA A 73 20.53 30.17 -12.80
C ALA A 73 20.96 31.61 -12.48
N PRO A 74 22.10 32.09 -13.02
CA PRO A 74 22.63 33.40 -12.67
C PRO A 74 21.60 34.46 -13.08
N LYS A 75 21.27 35.37 -12.16
CA LYS A 75 20.55 36.61 -12.49
C LYS A 75 21.35 37.33 -13.57
N GLN A 76 20.93 37.19 -14.83
CA GLN A 76 21.43 38.00 -15.93
C GLN A 76 21.13 39.45 -15.56
N LYS A 77 22.21 40.18 -15.30
CA LYS A 77 22.25 41.59 -14.96
C LYS A 77 22.50 42.38 -16.23
#